data_AF-A0A2C9XWE4-F1
#
_entry.id   AF-A0A2C9XWE4-F1
#
_cell.length_a   1.000
_cell.length_b   1.000
_cell.length_c   1.000
_cell.angle_alpha   90.00
_cell.angle_beta   90.00
_cell.angle_gamma   90.00
#
_symmetry.space_group_name_H-M   'P 1'
#
loop_
_entity.id
_entity.type
_entity.pdbx_description
1 polymer ?
#
loop_
_entity_poly.entity_id
_entity_poly.type
_entity_poly.pdbx_seq_one_letter_code
_entity_poly.pdbx_strand_id
1 'polypeptide(L)' 'MRRITGECHPCSRLKGTLGVVGYNATRGFGGITAKVPTRGRTGVGDAIARIDE' A
#
# COMPACT_ATOMS: atom_id res chain seq x y z
N MET A 1 2.30 6.62 -13.18
CA MET A 1 0.99 5.98 -13.40
C MET A 1 0.92 4.67 -12.62
N ARG A 2 -0.04 4.49 -11.70
CA ARG A 2 -0.25 3.25 -10.92
C ARG A 2 -1.75 3.01 -10.80
N ARG A 3 -2.19 1.75 -10.89
CA ARG A 3 -3.60 1.35 -10.79
C ARG A 3 -3.83 0.61 -9.47
N ILE A 4 -4.81 1.03 -8.69
CA ILE A 4 -5.19 0.37 -7.43
C ILE A 4 -5.75 -1.02 -7.75
N THR A 5 -5.31 -2.03 -7.01
CA THR A 5 -5.73 -3.44 -7.19
C THR A 5 -6.51 -4.00 -6.01
N GLY A 6 -6.56 -3.29 -4.88
CA GLY A 6 -7.31 -3.68 -3.70
C GLY A 6 -6.68 -3.15 -2.41
N GLU A 7 -7.26 -3.52 -1.28
CA GLU A 7 -6.71 -3.21 0.04
C GLU A 7 -5.52 -4.11 0.39
N CYS A 8 -4.65 -3.62 1.27
CA CYS A 8 -3.54 -4.39 1.81
C CYS A 8 -3.97 -5.04 3.14
N HIS A 9 -4.35 -6.32 3.09
CA HIS A 9 -4.82 -7.05 4.27
C HIS A 9 -3.66 -7.45 5.21
N PRO A 10 -3.88 -7.45 6.54
CA PRO A 10 -2.85 -7.82 7.51
C PRO A 10 -2.47 -9.30 7.40
N CYS A 11 -1.18 -9.59 7.33
CA CYS A 11 -0.64 -10.95 7.16
C CYS A 11 0.08 -11.47 8.42
N SER A 12 0.38 -12.77 8.45
CA SER A 12 1.10 -13.42 9.56
C SER A 12 2.46 -12.77 9.84
N ARG A 13 3.15 -12.27 8.79
CA ARG A 13 4.42 -11.54 8.93
C ARG A 13 4.28 -10.29 9.78
N LEU A 14 3.21 -9.53 9.56
CA LEU A 14 2.90 -8.32 10.32
C LEU A 14 2.64 -8.63 11.80
N LYS A 15 1.98 -9.77 12.10
CA LYS A 15 1.83 -10.26 13.48
C LYS A 15 3.17 -10.57 14.15
N GLY A 16 4.11 -11.18 13.42
CA GLY A 16 5.45 -11.46 13.92
C GLY A 16 6.24 -10.18 14.25
N THR A 17 6.12 -9.14 13.43
CA THR A 17 6.85 -7.87 13.63
C THR A 17 6.21 -6.96 14.69
N LEU A 18 4.87 -6.87 14.72
CA LEU A 18 4.16 -5.93 15.59
C LEU A 18 3.64 -6.54 16.90
N GLY A 19 3.68 -7.87 17.03
CA GLY A 19 3.05 -8.59 18.12
C GLY A 19 1.51 -8.53 18.07
N VAL A 20 0.86 -9.13 19.07
CA VAL A 20 -0.61 -9.25 19.10
C VAL A 20 -1.32 -7.90 19.18
N VAL A 21 -0.80 -6.97 19.97
CA VAL A 21 -1.42 -5.66 20.17
C VAL A 21 -1.27 -4.82 18.90
N GLY A 22 -0.07 -4.71 18.35
CA GLY A 22 0.18 -3.95 17.14
C GLY A 22 -0.51 -4.54 15.90
N TYR A 23 -0.61 -5.87 15.80
CA TYR A 23 -1.40 -6.52 14.75
C TYR A 23 -2.88 -6.14 14.81
N ASN A 24 -3.48 -6.12 16.00
CA ASN A 24 -4.89 -5.75 16.14
C ASN A 24 -5.12 -4.26 15.90
N ALA A 25 -4.19 -3.40 16.31
CA ALA A 25 -4.27 -1.96 16.10
C ALA A 25 -4.21 -1.53 14.62
N THR A 26 -3.59 -2.34 13.77
CA THR A 26 -3.36 -2.02 12.35
C THR A 26 -4.37 -2.66 11.41
N ARG A 27 -5.36 -3.42 11.91
CA ARG A 27 -6.42 -3.99 11.06
C ARG A 27 -7.23 -2.88 10.40
N GLY A 28 -7.38 -2.94 9.08
CA GLY A 28 -8.04 -1.90 8.28
C GLY A 28 -7.14 -0.70 7.93
N PHE A 29 -5.92 -0.63 8.47
CA PHE A 29 -4.96 0.46 8.24
C PHE A 29 -3.75 0.03 7.41
N GLY A 30 -3.88 -1.05 6.62
CA GLY A 30 -2.79 -1.58 5.81
C GLY A 30 -2.50 -0.81 4.51
N GLY A 31 -3.38 0.11 4.13
CA GLY A 31 -3.29 0.88 2.88
C GLY A 31 -3.78 0.10 1.65
N ILE A 32 -3.20 0.40 0.50
CA ILE A 32 -3.62 -0.14 -0.80
C ILE A 32 -2.51 -0.92 -1.51
N THR A 33 -2.92 -1.84 -2.36
CA THR A 33 -2.04 -2.47 -3.36
C THR A 33 -2.24 -1.79 -4.71
N ALA A 34 -1.16 -1.70 -5.51
CA ALA A 34 -1.23 -1.10 -6.84
C ALA A 34 -0.30 -1.80 -7.84
N LYS A 35 -0.77 -1.91 -9.08
CA LYS A 35 0.01 -2.39 -10.22
C LYS A 35 0.67 -1.23 -10.96
N VAL A 36 1.87 -1.48 -11.49
CA VAL A 36 2.60 -0.55 -12.37
C VAL A 36 2.30 -0.95 -13.83
N PRO A 37 1.46 -0.19 -14.56
CA PRO A 37 1.08 -0.53 -15.93
C PRO A 37 2.22 -0.27 -16.94
N THR A 38 3.08 0.72 -16.67
CA THR A 38 4.16 1.14 -17.57
C THR A 38 5.43 1.43 -16.79
N ARG A 39 6.58 1.20 -17.43
CA ARG A 39 7.89 1.56 -16.86
C ARG A 39 8.05 3.09 -16.87
N GLY A 40 8.85 3.60 -15.93
CA GLY A 40 9.16 5.03 -15.82
C GLY A 40 10.12 5.29 -14.67
N ARG A 41 10.55 6.55 -14.52
CA ARG A 41 11.35 7.02 -13.38
C ARG A 41 10.41 7.72 -12.38
N THR A 42 10.66 7.52 -11.09
CA THR A 42 9.96 8.18 -9.98
C THR A 42 10.95 8.51 -8.89
N GLY A 43 10.87 9.70 -8.31
CA GLY A 43 11.69 10.19 -7.21
C GLY A 43 10.87 10.58 -5.99
N VAL A 44 11.56 10.74 -4.85
CA VAL A 44 10.96 11.36 -3.65
C VAL A 44 10.73 12.84 -3.95
N GLY A 45 9.51 13.31 -3.70
CA GLY A 45 9.11 14.70 -3.95
C GLY A 45 8.44 14.93 -5.31
N ASP A 46 8.35 13.92 -6.17
CA ASP A 46 7.56 14.01 -7.41
C ASP A 46 6.09 14.32 -7.10
N ALA A 47 5.50 15.24 -7.87
CA ALA A 47 4.10 15.60 -7.71
C ALA A 47 3.17 14.41 -8.02
N ILE A 48 2.11 14.29 -7.21
CA ILE A 48 1.08 13.26 -7.38
C ILE A 48 -0.18 13.92 -7.90
N ALA A 49 -0.71 13.40 -9.01
CA ALA A 49 -2.02 13.75 -9.53
C ALA A 49 -2.90 12.49 -9.57
N ARG A 50 -4.18 12.65 -9.22
CA ARG A 50 -5.17 11.66 -9.63
C ARG A 50 -5.38 11.80 -11.12
N ILE A 51 -5.39 10.67 -11.78
CA ILE A 51 -5.76 10.52 -13.17
C ILE A 51 -7.10 9.79 -13.11
N ASP A 52 -8.15 10.55 -13.37
CA ASP A 52 -9.46 9.97 -13.66
C ASP A 52 -9.35 9.22 -15.01
N GLU A 53 -10.27 8.30 -15.27
CA GLU A 53 -10.21 7.44 -16.47
C GLU A 53 -10.26 8.25 -17.77
#